data_AF-A0A382GD64-F1
#
_entry.id   AF-A0A382GD64-F1
#
_cell.length_a   1.000
_cell.length_b   1.000
_cell.length_c   1.000
_cell.angle_alpha   90.00
_cell.angle_beta   90.00
_cell.angle_gamma   90.00
#
_symmetry.space_group_name_H-M   'P 1'
#
loop_
_entity.id
_entity.type
_entity.pdbx_description
1 polymer ?
#
loop_
_entity_poly.entity_id
_entity_poly.type
_entity_poly.pdbx_seq_one_letter_code
_entity_poly.pdbx_strand_id
1 'polypeptide(L)' 'GLGVLAITHFARLLEVLEPDRIHVLSRGTIRVTGGHELAEQLEAEGYAGVLGDAATEESETRVGLPHAAGFGEDPFA' A
#
# COMPACT_ATOMS: atom_id res chain seq x y z
N GLY A 1 -1.59 -11.09 -21.87
CA GLY A 1 -1.33 -11.85 -20.64
C GLY A 1 -2.24 -11.36 -19.54
N LEU A 2 -2.37 -12.12 -18.45
CA LEU A 2 -3.14 -11.74 -17.27
C LEU A 2 -2.25 -10.91 -16.33
N GLY A 3 -2.79 -9.80 -15.80
CA GLY A 3 -2.19 -9.03 -14.71
C GLY A 3 -3.09 -9.10 -13.49
N VAL A 4 -2.50 -9.27 -12.30
CA VAL A 4 -3.23 -9.41 -11.03
C VAL A 4 -2.72 -8.37 -10.05
N LEU A 5 -3.64 -7.64 -9.43
CA LEU A 5 -3.35 -6.77 -8.29
C LEU A 5 -4.08 -7.36 -7.07
N ALA A 6 -3.33 -7.94 -6.15
CA ALA A 6 -3.85 -8.44 -4.89
C ALA A 6 -3.62 -7.39 -3.79
N ILE A 7 -4.67 -7.06 -3.03
CA ILE A 7 -4.61 -6.11 -1.91
C ILE A 7 -4.88 -6.87 -0.61
N THR A 8 -3.98 -6.78 0.35
CA THR A 8 -4.08 -7.47 1.64
C THR A 8 -3.39 -6.67 2.74
N HIS A 9 -3.88 -6.82 3.97
CA HIS A 9 -3.24 -6.35 5.20
C HIS A 9 -2.60 -7.49 6.01
N PHE A 10 -2.61 -8.71 5.48
CA PHE A 10 -2.01 -9.88 6.10
C PHE A 10 -0.81 -10.36 5.29
N ALA A 11 0.37 -10.37 5.92
CA ALA A 11 1.61 -10.87 5.31
C ALA A 11 1.51 -12.34 4.89
N ARG A 12 0.76 -13.17 5.65
CA ARG A 12 0.54 -14.60 5.34
C ARG A 12 0.00 -14.90 3.94
N LEU A 13 -0.72 -13.95 3.34
CA LEU A 13 -1.20 -14.14 1.97
C LEU A 13 -0.04 -14.11 0.95
N LEU A 14 1.02 -13.36 1.25
CA LEU A 14 2.23 -13.21 0.44
C LEU A 14 3.17 -14.44 0.52
N GLU A 15 2.89 -15.38 1.42
CA GLU A 15 3.56 -16.70 1.44
C GLU A 15 2.93 -17.67 0.43
N VAL A 16 1.62 -17.51 0.16
CA VAL A 16 0.85 -18.41 -0.72
C VAL A 16 0.79 -17.87 -2.14
N LEU A 17 0.69 -16.56 -2.28
CA LEU A 17 0.92 -15.86 -3.54
C LEU A 17 2.42 -15.60 -3.64
N GLU A 18 3.04 -15.97 -4.76
CA GLU A 18 4.40 -15.52 -5.12
C GLU A 18 4.29 -14.25 -5.98
N PRO A 19 4.14 -13.04 -5.39
CA PRO A 19 4.01 -11.82 -6.18
C PRO A 19 5.34 -11.44 -6.82
N ASP A 20 5.29 -10.93 -8.05
CA ASP A 20 6.46 -10.32 -8.70
C ASP A 20 6.91 -9.04 -8.00
N ARG A 21 5.96 -8.31 -7.40
CA ARG A 21 6.21 -7.01 -6.78
C ARG A 21 5.22 -6.71 -5.67
N ILE A 22 5.74 -6.30 -4.51
CA ILE A 22 4.98 -5.91 -3.33
C ILE A 22 5.08 -4.41 -3.14
N HIS A 23 3.96 -3.77 -2.80
CA HIS A 23 3.90 -2.33 -2.52
C HIS A 23 3.19 -2.13 -1.18
N VAL A 24 3.80 -1.37 -0.28
CA VAL A 24 3.22 -0.99 1.01
C VAL A 24 2.60 0.40 0.88
N LEU A 25 1.28 0.46 0.96
CA LEU A 25 0.52 1.70 0.96
C LEU A 25 0.39 2.23 2.40
N SER A 26 0.75 3.48 2.62
CA SER A 26 0.51 4.18 3.89
C SER A 26 0.26 5.67 3.65
N ARG A 27 -0.78 6.20 4.31
CA ARG A 27 -1.28 7.57 4.14
C ARG A 27 -1.53 7.95 2.67
N GLY A 28 -2.30 7.12 1.97
CA GLY A 28 -2.68 7.36 0.57
C GLY A 28 -1.54 7.32 -0.44
N THR A 29 -0.32 6.93 -0.04
CA THR A 29 0.86 6.90 -0.90
C THR A 29 1.57 5.56 -0.77
N ILE A 30 2.19 5.09 -1.85
CA ILE A 30 3.10 3.94 -1.79
C ILE A 30 4.39 4.40 -1.12
N ARG A 31 4.70 3.83 0.04
CA ARG A 31 5.89 4.21 0.83
C ARG A 31 7.07 3.29 0.58
N VAL A 32 6.80 2.00 0.40
CA VAL A 32 7.83 0.99 0.17
C VAL A 32 7.41 0.11 -1.00
N THR A 33 8.38 -0.29 -1.80
CA THR A 33 8.19 -1.23 -2.91
C THR A 33 9.37 -2.17 -2.94
N GLY A 34 9.10 -3.46 -3.10
CA GLY A 34 10.12 -4.52 -3.12
C GLY A 34 9.61 -5.76 -3.85
N GLY A 35 10.49 -6.75 -3.96
CA GLY A 35 10.12 -8.10 -4.39
C GLY A 35 9.60 -8.93 -3.22
N HIS A 36 9.77 -10.26 -3.33
CA HIS A 36 9.34 -11.22 -2.32
C HIS A 36 10.00 -11.00 -0.94
N GLU A 37 11.24 -10.50 -0.90
CA GLU A 37 11.98 -10.20 0.32
C GLU A 37 11.24 -9.22 1.24
N LEU A 38 10.38 -8.36 0.67
CA LEU A 38 9.57 -7.43 1.44
C LEU A 38 8.50 -8.15 2.27
N ALA A 39 8.01 -9.32 1.83
CA ALA A 39 7.09 -10.13 2.60
C ALA A 39 7.76 -10.66 3.88
N GLU A 40 8.97 -11.20 3.75
CA GLU A 40 9.76 -11.72 4.87
C GLU A 40 10.05 -10.60 5.90
N GLN A 41 10.43 -9.41 5.43
CA GLN A 41 10.68 -8.28 6.31
C GLN A 41 9.41 -7.79 7.02
N LEU A 42 8.27 -7.77 6.32
CA LEU A 42 6.97 -7.45 6.92
C LEU A 42 6.55 -8.45 7.99
N GLU A 43 6.89 -9.73 7.83
CA GLU A 43 6.61 -10.76 8.84
C GLU A 43 7.52 -10.59 10.07
N ALA A 44 8.81 -10.33 9.86
CA ALA A 44 9.79 -10.22 10.94
C ALA A 44 9.68 -8.93 11.76
N GLU A 45 9.52 -7.79 11.09
CA GLU A 45 9.60 -6.45 11.69
C GLU A 45 8.23 -5.77 11.82
N GLY A 46 7.21 -6.32 11.17
CA GLY A 46 5.90 -5.68 11.03
C GLY A 46 5.93 -4.43 10.15
N TYR A 47 4.76 -3.85 9.92
CA TYR A 47 4.63 -2.62 9.12
C TYR A 47 5.37 -1.43 9.71
N ALA A 48 5.48 -1.34 11.04
CA ALA A 48 6.16 -0.23 11.70
C ALA A 48 7.67 -0.23 11.41
N GLY A 49 8.31 -1.41 11.43
CA GLY A 49 9.73 -1.54 11.07
C GLY A 49 9.99 -1.22 9.60
N VAL A 50 9.12 -1.70 8.71
CA VAL A 50 9.24 -1.46 7.26
C VAL A 50 8.95 0.00 6.88
N LEU A 51 8.01 0.67 7.56
CA LEU A 51 7.66 2.06 7.27
C LEU A 51 8.59 3.09 7.95
N GLY A 52 9.24 2.73 9.06
CA GLY A 52 10.11 3.64 9.82
C GLY A 52 9.45 4.99 10.12
N ASP A 53 10.24 6.07 10.10
CA ASP A 53 9.77 7.45 10.35
C ASP A 53 8.79 7.97 9.28
N ALA A 54 8.67 7.31 8.11
CA ALA A 54 7.65 7.66 7.11
C ALA A 54 6.22 7.39 7.63
N ALA A 55 6.11 6.63 8.73
CA ALA A 55 4.89 6.48 9.49
C ALA A 55 4.53 7.71 10.34
N THR A 56 5.26 8.83 10.30
CA THR A 56 4.97 10.03 11.13
C THR A 56 4.55 11.25 10.31
N GLU A 57 4.82 11.28 9.01
CA GLU A 57 4.48 12.43 8.15
C GLU A 57 2.96 12.53 7.93
N GLU A 58 2.28 13.47 8.60
CA GLU A 58 0.88 13.83 8.34
C GLU A 58 0.72 14.29 6.90
N SER A 59 0.36 13.37 6.01
CA SER A 59 -0.11 13.73 4.69
C SER A 59 -1.40 14.53 4.88
N GLU A 60 -1.38 15.82 4.56
CA GLU A 60 -2.59 16.62 4.39
C GLU A 60 -3.51 15.81 3.49
N THR A 61 -4.54 15.21 4.09
CA THR A 61 -5.43 14.34 3.35
C THR A 61 -6.26 15.30 2.53
N ARG A 62 -5.98 15.35 1.23
CA ARG A 62 -6.82 16.04 0.24
C ARG A 62 -8.11 15.24 0.08
N VAL A 63 -8.93 15.18 1.13
CA VAL A 63 -10.33 14.76 1.02
C VAL A 63 -11.02 15.91 0.28
N GLY A 64 -11.54 15.64 -0.92
CA GLY A 64 -12.27 16.64 -1.72
C GLY A 64 -11.51 17.29 -2.88
N LEU A 65 -10.27 16.87 -3.22
CA LEU A 65 -9.76 17.19 -4.56
C LEU A 65 -10.41 16.23 -5.57
N PRO A 66 -11.08 16.73 -6.63
CA PRO A 66 -11.67 15.86 -7.63
C PRO A 66 -10.56 14.98 -8.23
N HIS A 67 -10.77 13.66 -8.18
CA HIS A 67 -9.90 12.73 -8.89
C HIS A 67 -9.91 13.12 -10.38
N ALA A 68 -8.72 13.34 -10.97
CA ALA A 68 -8.60 13.87 -12.33
C ALA A 68 -9.28 12.98 -13.41
N ALA A 69 -9.55 11.71 -13.09
CA ALA A 69 -10.47 10.89 -13.86
C ALA A 69 -11.91 11.15 -13.36
N GLY A 70 -12.67 11.93 -14.12
CA GLY A 70 -13.96 12.52 -13.69
C GLY A 70 -15.04 11.53 -13.27
N PHE A 71 -15.09 11.22 -11.98
CA PHE A 71 -16.24 10.62 -11.30
C PHE A 71 -17.00 11.70 -10.51
N GLY A 72 -17.66 12.64 -11.20
CA GLY A 72 -18.64 13.56 -10.60
C GLY A 72 -18.19 14.31 -9.33
N GLU A 73 -19.16 14.79 -8.56
CA GLU A 73 -18.94 15.25 -7.17
C GLU A 73 -18.80 14.02 -6.24
N ASP A 74 -17.95 14.12 -5.23
CA ASP A 74 -17.69 13.03 -4.28
C ASP A 74 -18.99 12.67 -3.50
N PRO A 75 -19.55 11.45 -3.65
CA PRO A 75 -20.77 11.06 -2.96
C PRO A 75 -20.57 10.77 -1.47
N PHE A 76 -19.32 10.85 -0.98
CA PHE A 76 -18.95 10.59 0.41
C PHE A 76 -18.41 11.83 1.14
N ALA A 77 -18.45 13.01 0.50
CA ALA A 77 -18.14 14.29 1.15
C ALA A 77 -19.22 14.72 2.16
#